data_AF-A0A925YVA7-F1
#
_entry.id   AF-A0A925YVA7-F1
#
_cell.length_a   1.000
_cell.length_b   1.000
_cell.length_c   1.000
_cell.angle_alpha   90.00
_cell.angle_beta   90.00
_cell.angle_gamma   90.00
#
_symmetry.space_group_name_H-M   'P 1'
#
loop_
_entity.id
_entity.type
_entity.pdbx_description
1 polymer ?
#
loop_
_entity_poly.entity_id
_entity_poly.type
_entity_poly.pdbx_seq_one_letter_code
_entity_poly.pdbx_strand_id
1 'polypeptide(L)'
;MPSPRPCSRLRDALALTVALLAPSSAFAGSLLALDFETARPSGDATSAGLGTVDAFMGSPGRALSAAGRVSTGRIPVSNTEPDLAKLTVGFDLHVATLAPVRITFASFDSSNRRTGARTAVVVPPVAGAYYRFGLDLDKTEKLDGTFDPLAPSIEFTFAADTTLRIDNLSYTAPSFYVSPTGSDSDDGRTAATAFATPQRATDAAHPGDVILLMNGTYVSPGHPDISDVPADTINSPLWRPWWVEKTGGNVTIKNAGTPAAWIVLRAHPGHRPVLFNAEGWHGVRFGLTAAYVEVRGLKIQG
;
A
#
# COMPACT_ATOMS: atom_id res chain seq x y z
N MET A 1 -50.52 39.46 21.50
CA MET A 1 -50.61 38.11 20.92
C MET A 1 -49.56 37.22 21.58
N PRO A 2 -49.90 35.97 21.93
CA PRO A 2 -49.17 35.13 22.88
C PRO A 2 -48.09 34.27 22.21
N SER A 3 -47.05 33.88 22.97
CA SER A 3 -46.21 32.71 22.64
C SER A 3 -46.85 31.43 23.18
N PRO A 4 -46.93 30.35 22.40
CA PRO A 4 -46.13 29.12 22.67
C PRO A 4 -45.73 28.44 21.33
N ARG A 5 -44.83 27.45 21.16
CA ARG A 5 -43.96 26.54 21.94
C ARG A 5 -43.01 25.89 20.90
N PRO A 6 -41.92 25.22 21.30
CA PRO A 6 -41.02 24.52 20.38
C PRO A 6 -41.65 23.20 19.88
N CYS A 7 -41.52 22.92 18.59
CA CYS A 7 -41.83 21.59 18.06
C CYS A 7 -40.85 20.57 18.63
N SER A 8 -41.41 19.58 19.32
CA SER A 8 -40.75 18.36 19.76
C SER A 8 -41.17 17.22 18.84
N ARG A 9 -40.31 16.18 18.79
CA ARG A 9 -40.47 14.85 18.16
C ARG A 9 -40.00 14.80 16.70
N LEU A 10 -39.28 13.78 16.23
CA LEU A 10 -39.11 12.42 16.75
C LEU A 10 -37.63 12.04 16.92
N ARG A 11 -37.39 11.27 17.99
CA ARG A 11 -36.26 10.34 18.09
C ARG A 11 -36.51 9.22 17.09
N ASP A 12 -35.86 9.27 15.93
CA ASP A 12 -35.65 8.06 15.15
C ASP A 12 -34.31 7.48 15.60
N ALA A 13 -34.42 6.40 16.36
CA ALA A 13 -33.29 5.53 16.66
C ALA A 13 -32.77 5.00 15.33
N LEU A 14 -31.70 5.61 14.82
CA LEU A 14 -30.93 5.04 13.73
C LEU A 14 -30.24 3.81 14.31
N ALA A 15 -30.88 2.65 14.13
CA ALA A 15 -30.30 1.35 14.38
C ALA A 15 -28.94 1.33 13.68
N LEU A 16 -27.87 1.27 14.48
CA LEU A 16 -26.51 1.08 14.00
C LEU A 16 -26.50 -0.29 13.32
N THR A 17 -26.70 -0.31 12.01
CA THR A 17 -26.36 -1.46 11.19
C THR A 17 -24.85 -1.61 11.31
N VAL A 18 -24.42 -2.50 12.21
CA VAL A 18 -23.13 -3.15 12.08
C VAL A 18 -23.21 -3.84 10.72
N ALA A 19 -22.71 -3.16 9.69
CA ALA A 19 -22.33 -3.85 8.47
C ALA A 19 -21.14 -4.73 8.88
N LEU A 20 -21.45 -5.93 9.41
CA LEU A 20 -20.72 -7.08 8.96
C LEU A 20 -20.83 -7.01 7.44
N LEU A 21 -19.79 -6.47 6.79
CA LEU A 21 -19.53 -6.88 5.43
C LEU A 21 -19.48 -8.41 5.52
N ALA A 22 -20.58 -9.03 5.08
CA ALA A 22 -20.52 -10.39 4.60
C ALA A 22 -19.27 -10.48 3.72
N PRO A 23 -18.48 -11.57 3.78
CA PRO A 23 -17.27 -11.70 2.98
C PRO A 23 -17.69 -11.63 1.52
N SER A 24 -17.64 -10.43 0.94
CA SER A 24 -17.72 -10.21 -0.47
C SER A 24 -16.44 -10.80 -1.02
N SER A 25 -16.53 -12.06 -1.45
CA SER A 25 -15.61 -12.76 -2.34
C SER A 25 -14.20 -12.14 -2.42
N ALA A 26 -13.30 -12.58 -1.54
CA ALA A 26 -11.84 -12.50 -1.68
C ALA A 26 -11.29 -11.35 -2.57
N PHE A 27 -11.18 -10.15 -1.99
CA PHE A 27 -10.34 -9.09 -2.55
C PHE A 27 -8.94 -9.25 -1.97
N ALA A 28 -8.08 -10.00 -2.66
CA ALA A 28 -6.66 -10.14 -2.34
C ALA A 28 -5.98 -8.78 -2.49
N GLY A 29 -5.30 -8.31 -1.44
CA GLY A 29 -4.56 -7.06 -1.41
C GLY A 29 -4.23 -6.67 0.03
N SER A 30 -5.19 -6.04 0.73
CA SER A 30 -4.97 -5.58 2.11
C SER A 30 -5.35 -6.64 3.16
N LEU A 31 -4.36 -7.14 3.91
CA LEU A 31 -4.57 -8.03 5.06
C LEU A 31 -4.80 -7.24 6.35
N LEU A 32 -4.22 -6.04 6.43
CA LEU A 32 -4.36 -5.06 7.49
C LEU A 32 -4.08 -3.67 6.93
N ALA A 33 -4.87 -2.67 7.32
CA ALA A 33 -4.57 -1.26 7.11
C ALA A 33 -5.05 -0.46 8.34
N LEU A 34 -4.15 0.32 8.94
CA LEU A 34 -4.42 1.18 10.09
C LEU A 34 -4.11 2.63 9.72
N ASP A 35 -5.14 3.46 9.66
CA ASP A 35 -5.08 4.91 9.45
C ASP A 35 -5.40 5.62 10.78
N PHE A 36 -4.53 6.52 11.24
CA PHE A 36 -4.67 7.18 12.54
C PHE A 36 -5.19 8.64 12.45
N GLU A 37 -5.55 9.16 11.26
CA GLU A 37 -5.73 10.60 10.99
C GLU A 37 -7.18 11.09 10.75
N THR A 38 -8.24 10.36 11.13
CA THR A 38 -9.62 10.93 11.09
C THR A 38 -9.86 11.88 12.28
N ALA A 39 -10.94 12.70 12.30
CA ALA A 39 -11.20 13.67 13.39
C ALA A 39 -12.16 13.16 14.49
N ARG A 40 -11.93 13.54 15.75
CA ARG A 40 -12.71 13.18 16.95
C ARG A 40 -13.86 14.18 17.20
N PRO A 41 -15.07 13.77 17.61
CA PRO A 41 -15.98 14.62 18.38
C PRO A 41 -15.49 14.71 19.84
N SER A 42 -15.57 15.90 20.43
CA SER A 42 -14.99 16.32 21.72
C SER A 42 -15.14 15.33 22.91
N GLY A 43 -14.03 15.01 23.58
CA GLY A 43 -14.01 14.42 24.93
C GLY A 43 -12.62 13.93 25.35
N ASP A 44 -12.09 14.45 26.47
CA ASP A 44 -10.75 14.20 27.00
C ASP A 44 -10.47 12.74 27.42
N ALA A 45 -9.23 12.27 27.25
CA ALA A 45 -8.67 11.19 28.06
C ALA A 45 -7.12 11.16 28.02
N THR A 46 -6.52 11.31 29.20
CA THR A 46 -5.10 11.16 29.53
C THR A 46 -4.73 9.71 29.88
N SER A 47 -3.55 9.23 29.46
CA SER A 47 -2.54 8.59 30.33
C SER A 47 -1.33 8.09 29.54
N ALA A 48 -0.19 8.06 30.24
CA ALA A 48 1.16 7.77 29.80
C ALA A 48 1.60 6.37 30.27
N GLY A 49 2.52 5.76 29.51
CA GLY A 49 3.22 4.52 29.88
C GLY A 49 2.79 3.32 29.04
N LEU A 50 3.66 2.91 28.10
CA LEU A 50 3.52 1.79 27.15
C LEU A 50 2.52 2.07 26.01
N GLY A 51 3.02 2.47 24.85
CA GLY A 51 2.20 2.68 23.65
C GLY A 51 1.74 1.36 23.04
N THR A 52 0.43 1.09 23.10
CA THR A 52 -0.27 0.04 22.34
C THR A 52 -0.75 0.60 21.00
N VAL A 53 -0.67 -0.16 19.90
CA VAL A 53 -1.44 0.14 18.69
C VAL A 53 -2.85 -0.27 18.95
N ASP A 54 -3.70 0.74 19.06
CA ASP A 54 -5.12 0.52 18.91
C ASP A 54 -5.36 0.21 17.43
N ALA A 55 -5.61 -1.06 17.13
CA ALA A 55 -6.25 -1.45 15.89
C ALA A 55 -7.62 -0.75 15.87
N PHE A 56 -7.87 0.12 14.90
CA PHE A 56 -9.04 0.99 14.92
C PHE A 56 -10.33 0.19 14.77
N MET A 57 -11.02 -0.06 15.90
CA MET A 57 -12.47 -0.16 16.00
C MET A 57 -13.00 1.12 16.67
N GLY A 58 -12.81 2.28 16.04
CA GLY A 58 -13.53 3.51 16.37
C GLY A 58 -12.78 4.60 17.16
N SER A 59 -12.99 5.83 16.68
CA SER A 59 -12.58 7.18 17.13
C SER A 59 -11.08 7.54 17.18
N PRO A 60 -10.64 8.62 16.49
CA PRO A 60 -9.26 8.87 16.12
C PRO A 60 -8.52 9.84 17.06
N GLY A 61 -7.19 9.78 17.04
CA GLY A 61 -6.36 10.77 17.74
C GLY A 61 -4.98 10.33 18.22
N ARG A 62 -4.39 9.23 17.75
CA ARG A 62 -3.04 8.85 18.18
C ARG A 62 -2.23 8.18 17.07
N ALA A 63 -1.46 8.96 16.32
CA ALA A 63 -0.15 8.50 15.90
C ALA A 63 0.58 7.93 17.14
N LEU A 64 1.19 6.76 17.00
CA LEU A 64 1.71 6.06 18.17
C LEU A 64 3.00 6.69 18.64
N SER A 65 2.88 7.59 19.61
CA SER A 65 4.01 8.31 20.16
C SER A 65 4.49 7.63 21.44
N ALA A 66 5.67 7.02 21.41
CA ALA A 66 6.37 6.58 22.61
C ALA A 66 7.84 6.96 22.52
N ALA A 67 8.43 7.29 23.68
CA ALA A 67 9.87 7.22 23.84
C ALA A 67 10.26 5.74 23.84
N GLY A 68 11.21 5.34 23.00
CA GLY A 68 11.77 4.00 23.08
C GLY A 68 11.03 2.97 22.23
N ARG A 69 9.75 2.68 22.51
CA ARG A 69 9.07 1.51 21.93
C ARG A 69 7.56 1.68 21.76
N VAL A 70 7.07 1.29 20.58
CA VAL A 70 5.65 1.17 20.22
C VAL A 70 5.38 -0.27 19.79
N SER A 71 4.29 -0.89 20.22
CA SER A 71 3.88 -2.21 19.74
C SER A 71 2.42 -2.22 19.35
N THR A 72 2.06 -3.04 18.36
CA THR A 72 0.66 -3.22 18.00
C THR A 72 -0.20 -4.01 18.94
N GLY A 73 0.43 -4.68 19.90
CA GLY A 73 -0.19 -5.87 20.41
C GLY A 73 -0.56 -6.83 19.27
N ARG A 74 -1.36 -7.82 19.61
CA ARG A 74 -1.74 -8.86 18.65
C ARG A 74 -2.91 -8.39 17.80
N ILE A 75 -2.71 -8.41 16.49
CA ILE A 75 -3.72 -8.09 15.49
C ILE A 75 -4.11 -9.37 14.77
N PRO A 76 -5.41 -9.72 14.71
CA PRO A 76 -5.88 -10.84 13.90
C PRO A 76 -5.69 -10.53 12.41
N VAL A 77 -5.23 -11.51 11.64
CA VAL A 77 -5.06 -11.41 10.18
C VAL A 77 -5.57 -12.67 9.51
N SER A 78 -6.07 -12.53 8.29
CA SER A 78 -6.50 -13.65 7.46
C SER A 78 -5.70 -13.61 6.16
N ASN A 79 -4.57 -14.31 6.12
CA ASN A 79 -3.70 -14.41 4.96
C ASN A 79 -3.76 -15.81 4.36
N THR A 80 -3.80 -15.89 3.03
CA THR A 80 -3.74 -17.14 2.28
C THR A 80 -2.46 -17.30 1.46
N GLU A 81 -1.60 -16.29 1.41
CA GLU A 81 -0.32 -16.34 0.68
C GLU A 81 0.77 -16.95 1.58
N PRO A 82 1.25 -18.17 1.31
CA PRO A 82 2.29 -18.83 2.11
C PRO A 82 3.69 -18.30 1.82
N ASP A 83 3.91 -17.63 0.68
CA ASP A 83 5.24 -17.13 0.31
C ASP A 83 5.51 -15.79 0.99
N LEU A 84 6.35 -15.84 2.01
CA LEU A 84 6.84 -14.67 2.75
C LEU A 84 7.40 -13.58 1.84
N ALA A 85 8.02 -13.93 0.70
CA ALA A 85 8.66 -12.96 -0.17
C ALA A 85 7.67 -12.07 -0.91
N LYS A 86 6.41 -12.48 -1.00
CA LYS A 86 5.34 -11.71 -1.63
C LYS A 86 4.61 -10.79 -0.66
N LEU A 87 4.87 -10.93 0.64
CA LEU A 87 4.21 -10.14 1.67
C LEU A 87 4.93 -8.82 1.89
N THR A 88 4.15 -7.74 1.86
CA THR A 88 4.63 -6.38 2.00
C THR A 88 4.11 -5.77 3.29
N VAL A 89 4.99 -5.08 4.01
CA VAL A 89 4.62 -4.18 5.10
C VAL A 89 4.90 -2.76 4.67
N GLY A 90 3.92 -1.87 4.83
CA GLY A 90 4.07 -0.45 4.61
C GLY A 90 3.77 0.33 5.88
N PHE A 91 4.47 1.42 6.16
CA PHE A 91 4.15 2.31 7.29
C PHE A 91 4.79 3.68 7.10
N ASP A 92 4.21 4.68 7.72
CA ASP A 92 4.77 6.02 7.82
C ASP A 92 5.45 6.17 9.17
N LEU A 93 6.70 6.64 9.15
CA LEU A 93 7.53 6.76 10.34
C LEU A 93 8.02 8.19 10.48
N HIS A 94 7.84 8.73 11.68
CA HIS A 94 8.47 9.97 12.13
C HIS A 94 9.31 9.69 13.37
N VAL A 95 10.48 10.34 13.45
CA VAL A 95 11.34 10.33 14.65
C VAL A 95 11.67 11.76 15.08
N ALA A 96 11.69 12.01 16.39
CA ALA A 96 12.03 13.33 16.93
C ALA A 96 13.50 13.69 16.74
N THR A 97 14.41 12.72 16.91
CA THR A 97 15.83 12.82 16.58
C THR A 97 16.24 11.70 15.63
N LEU A 98 17.29 11.93 14.85
CA LEU A 98 17.74 10.98 13.83
C LEU A 98 18.30 9.74 14.53
N ALA A 99 17.52 8.67 14.54
CA ALA A 99 17.89 7.41 15.16
C ALA A 99 17.43 6.23 14.29
N PRO A 100 18.18 5.12 14.25
CA PRO A 100 17.69 3.88 13.66
C PRO A 100 16.46 3.37 14.40
N VAL A 101 15.49 2.89 13.64
CA VAL A 101 14.27 2.27 14.17
C VAL A 101 14.33 0.78 13.84
N ARG A 102 14.33 -0.05 14.88
CA ARG A 102 14.17 -1.50 14.76
C ARG A 102 12.69 -1.83 14.67
N ILE A 103 12.31 -2.57 13.64
CA ILE A 103 11.00 -3.18 13.50
C ILE A 103 11.13 -4.67 13.78
N THR A 104 10.18 -5.22 14.54
CA THR A 104 10.03 -6.65 14.77
C THR A 104 8.64 -7.08 14.33
N PHE A 105 8.58 -8.16 13.54
CA PHE A 105 7.37 -8.78 13.01
C PHE A 105 7.23 -10.15 13.68
N ALA A 106 6.24 -10.35 14.53
CA ALA A 106 6.01 -11.62 15.20
C ALA A 106 4.71 -12.27 14.72
N SER A 107 4.73 -13.58 14.53
CA SER A 107 3.56 -14.39 14.17
C SER A 107 3.15 -15.28 15.35
N PHE A 108 1.84 -15.53 15.50
CA PHE A 108 1.29 -16.32 16.60
C PHE A 108 0.25 -17.33 16.09
N ASP A 109 0.33 -18.55 16.61
CA ASP A 109 -0.61 -19.64 16.29
C ASP A 109 -2.02 -19.40 16.87
N SER A 110 -2.95 -20.29 16.56
CA SER A 110 -4.34 -20.23 17.06
C SER A 110 -4.46 -20.37 18.58
N SER A 111 -3.42 -20.91 19.24
CA SER A 111 -3.31 -20.99 20.69
C SER A 111 -2.58 -19.78 21.29
N ASN A 112 -2.40 -18.70 20.52
CA ASN A 112 -1.74 -17.48 20.95
C ASN A 112 -0.25 -17.65 21.32
N ARG A 113 0.40 -18.72 20.85
CA ARG A 113 1.84 -18.95 21.05
C ARG A 113 2.62 -18.37 19.87
N ARG A 114 3.72 -17.68 20.17
CA ARG A 114 4.60 -17.11 19.14
C ARG A 114 5.27 -18.23 18.34
N THR A 115 5.09 -18.22 17.03
CA THR A 115 5.71 -19.21 16.12
C THR A 115 7.11 -18.78 15.69
N GLY A 116 7.33 -17.47 15.53
CA GLY A 116 8.63 -16.88 15.29
C GLY A 116 8.56 -15.40 14.99
N ALA A 117 9.69 -14.81 14.64
CA ALA A 117 9.76 -13.42 14.27
C ALA A 117 10.89 -13.07 13.31
N ARG A 118 10.70 -11.91 12.68
CA ARG A 118 11.65 -11.26 11.82
C ARG A 118 11.93 -9.85 12.28
N THR A 119 13.05 -9.27 11.86
CA THR A 119 13.43 -7.91 12.23
C THR A 119 14.05 -7.16 11.05
N ALA A 120 13.83 -5.85 11.01
CA ALA A 120 14.48 -4.94 10.09
C ALA A 120 14.92 -3.69 10.86
N VAL A 121 15.91 -2.98 10.33
CA VAL A 121 16.27 -1.65 10.81
C VAL A 121 16.09 -0.68 9.67
N VAL A 122 15.34 0.39 9.91
CA VAL A 122 15.19 1.50 8.97
C VAL A 122 15.75 2.76 9.60
N VAL A 123 16.25 3.66 8.77
CA VAL A 123 16.73 4.97 9.20
C VAL A 123 16.00 6.02 8.35
N PRO A 124 15.13 6.86 8.94
CA PRO A 124 14.56 7.98 8.22
C PRO A 124 15.66 8.95 7.79
N PRO A 125 15.58 9.56 6.60
CA PRO A 125 16.65 10.41 6.09
C PRO A 125 16.77 11.73 6.86
N VAL A 126 15.68 12.20 7.47
CA VAL A 126 15.64 13.42 8.29
C VAL A 126 14.74 13.18 9.51
N ALA A 127 15.07 13.79 10.64
CA ALA A 127 14.21 13.84 11.82
C ALA A 127 13.14 14.94 11.71
N GLY A 128 12.03 14.81 12.42
CA GLY A 128 10.97 15.82 12.43
C GLY A 128 9.99 15.77 11.25
N ALA A 129 10.10 14.76 10.37
CA ALA A 129 9.21 14.54 9.25
C ALA A 129 8.78 13.07 9.14
N TYR A 130 7.61 12.83 8.53
CA TYR A 130 7.13 11.49 8.21
C TYR A 130 7.73 10.99 6.90
N TYR A 131 8.15 9.74 6.88
CA TYR A 131 8.63 9.03 5.69
C TYR A 131 7.92 7.69 5.55
N ARG A 132 7.48 7.38 4.34
CA ARG A 132 6.93 6.07 3.97
C ARG A 132 8.06 5.05 3.87
N PHE A 133 7.88 3.91 4.49
CA PHE A 133 8.72 2.73 4.33
C PHE A 133 7.89 1.57 3.79
N GLY A 134 8.45 0.86 2.82
CA GLY A 134 7.93 -0.40 2.30
C GLY A 134 8.97 -1.49 2.49
N LEU A 135 8.60 -2.56 3.20
CA LEU A 135 9.46 -3.69 3.52
C LEU A 135 8.88 -4.98 2.95
N ASP A 136 9.75 -5.81 2.39
CA ASP A 136 9.41 -7.17 1.99
C ASP A 136 9.83 -8.12 3.08
N LEU A 137 8.93 -9.00 3.51
CA LEU A 137 9.22 -9.83 4.67
C LEU A 137 10.39 -10.80 4.42
N ASP A 138 10.65 -11.27 3.20
CA ASP A 138 11.82 -12.11 2.92
C ASP A 138 13.16 -11.35 3.05
N LYS A 139 13.16 -10.03 2.85
CA LYS A 139 14.35 -9.18 2.97
C LYS A 139 14.67 -8.76 4.40
N THR A 140 13.79 -9.06 5.35
CA THR A 140 14.05 -8.85 6.77
C THR A 140 14.88 -9.98 7.35
N GLU A 141 15.59 -9.75 8.46
CA GLU A 141 16.40 -10.76 9.14
C GLU A 141 15.54 -11.67 10.00
N LYS A 142 15.89 -12.94 10.09
CA LYS A 142 15.26 -13.85 11.05
C LYS A 142 15.71 -13.48 12.46
N LEU A 143 14.76 -13.25 13.37
CA LEU A 143 15.05 -12.97 14.78
C LEU A 143 15.01 -14.26 15.61
N ASP A 144 13.92 -15.01 15.53
CA ASP A 144 13.71 -16.26 16.27
C ASP A 144 12.63 -17.15 15.62
N GLY A 145 12.50 -18.38 16.11
CA GLY A 145 11.46 -19.33 15.70
C GLY A 145 11.39 -19.54 14.19
N THR A 146 10.18 -19.71 13.65
CA THR A 146 9.89 -19.61 12.21
C THR A 146 8.67 -18.72 12.07
N PHE A 147 8.84 -17.54 11.45
CA PHE A 147 7.70 -16.69 11.14
C PHE A 147 6.75 -17.44 10.22
N ASP A 148 5.50 -17.54 10.62
CA ASP A 148 4.44 -18.23 9.90
C ASP A 148 3.60 -17.21 9.13
N PRO A 149 3.70 -17.15 7.78
CA PRO A 149 2.92 -16.25 6.94
C PRO A 149 1.41 -16.45 7.07
N LEU A 150 0.96 -17.65 7.43
CA LEU A 150 -0.44 -18.03 7.55
C LEU A 150 -0.96 -17.95 9.00
N ALA A 151 -0.15 -17.38 9.91
CA ALA A 151 -0.53 -17.23 11.29
C ALA A 151 -1.83 -16.41 11.43
N PRO A 152 -2.77 -16.83 12.30
CA PRO A 152 -4.04 -16.12 12.51
C PRO A 152 -3.88 -14.76 13.18
N SER A 153 -2.72 -14.47 13.78
CA SER A 153 -2.43 -13.15 14.32
C SER A 153 -0.95 -12.80 14.27
N ILE A 154 -0.67 -11.51 14.20
CA ILE A 154 0.67 -10.93 14.13
C ILE A 154 0.81 -9.75 15.08
N GLU A 155 2.05 -9.38 15.39
CA GLU A 155 2.39 -8.18 16.17
C GLU A 155 3.56 -7.45 15.49
N PHE A 156 3.44 -6.13 15.36
CA PHE A 156 4.52 -5.24 14.95
C PHE A 156 5.03 -4.47 16.15
N THR A 157 6.34 -4.49 16.37
CA THR A 157 7.00 -3.66 17.38
C THR A 157 8.01 -2.74 16.70
N PHE A 158 7.96 -1.46 17.02
CA PHE A 158 8.91 -0.43 16.59
C PHE A 158 9.68 0.05 17.81
N ALA A 159 11.02 0.08 17.74
CA ALA A 159 11.86 0.54 18.83
C ALA A 159 12.99 1.42 18.34
N ALA A 160 13.24 2.53 19.03
CA ALA A 160 14.28 3.50 18.71
C ALA A 160 14.69 4.30 19.95
N ASP A 161 15.92 4.82 19.98
CA ASP A 161 16.42 5.68 21.06
C ASP A 161 15.95 7.15 20.92
N THR A 162 14.69 7.32 20.53
CA THR A 162 14.03 8.61 20.31
C THR A 162 12.52 8.44 20.55
N THR A 163 11.81 9.56 20.69
CA THR A 163 10.38 9.57 20.43
C THR A 163 10.15 9.24 18.96
N LEU A 164 9.33 8.22 18.71
CA LEU A 164 8.92 7.80 17.38
C LEU A 164 7.40 7.87 17.26
N ARG A 165 6.92 8.07 16.02
CA ARG A 165 5.50 8.01 15.65
C ARG A 165 5.34 7.11 14.44
N ILE A 166 4.35 6.23 14.50
CA ILE A 166 3.96 5.34 13.41
C ILE A 166 2.55 5.70 12.97
N ASP A 167 2.34 5.76 11.66
CA ASP A 167 1.05 5.97 11.01
C ASP A 167 0.93 5.06 9.77
N ASN A 168 -0.29 4.90 9.23
CA ASN A 168 -0.55 4.24 7.95
C ASN A 168 0.06 2.84 7.80
N LEU A 169 0.04 2.04 8.87
CA LEU A 169 0.58 0.69 8.90
C LEU A 169 -0.30 -0.24 8.06
N SER A 170 0.30 -0.88 7.05
CA SER A 170 -0.34 -1.84 6.18
C SER A 170 0.45 -3.15 6.13
N TYR A 171 -0.26 -4.27 6.09
CA TYR A 171 0.29 -5.59 5.80
C TYR A 171 -0.51 -6.19 4.65
N THR A 172 0.15 -6.56 3.57
CA THR A 172 -0.52 -6.84 2.31
C THR A 172 0.05 -8.06 1.60
N ALA A 173 -0.83 -8.78 0.92
CA ALA A 173 -0.54 -9.85 -0.02
C ALA A 173 -0.71 -9.31 -1.46
N PRO A 174 -0.13 -9.98 -2.47
CA PRO A 174 -0.31 -9.56 -3.86
C PRO A 174 -1.76 -9.71 -4.32
N SER A 175 -2.24 -8.68 -5.04
CA SER A 175 -3.56 -8.65 -5.68
C SER A 175 -3.47 -9.13 -7.13
N PHE A 176 -2.40 -8.74 -7.82
CA PHE A 176 -2.23 -8.99 -9.24
C PHE A 176 -0.81 -9.45 -9.60
N TYR A 177 -0.76 -10.26 -10.64
CA TYR A 177 0.42 -10.80 -11.26
C TYR A 177 0.47 -10.34 -12.71
N VAL A 178 1.65 -9.96 -13.18
CA VAL A 178 1.88 -9.51 -14.55
C VAL A 178 3.03 -10.32 -15.13
N SER A 179 2.87 -10.86 -16.34
CA SER A 179 3.90 -11.58 -17.08
C SER A 179 3.81 -11.22 -18.56
N PRO A 180 4.92 -10.98 -19.28
CA PRO A 180 4.85 -10.67 -20.70
C PRO A 180 4.33 -11.85 -21.56
N THR A 181 4.25 -13.05 -20.99
CA THR A 181 3.62 -14.23 -21.62
C THR A 181 2.18 -14.48 -21.15
N GLY A 182 1.64 -13.60 -20.30
CA GLY A 182 0.26 -13.66 -19.82
C GLY A 182 -0.75 -13.11 -20.84
N SER A 183 -1.98 -12.84 -20.39
CA SER A 183 -3.03 -12.25 -21.21
C SER A 183 -3.81 -11.17 -20.46
N ASP A 184 -4.06 -10.03 -21.12
CA ASP A 184 -4.90 -8.96 -20.53
C ASP A 184 -6.39 -9.31 -20.47
N SER A 185 -6.78 -10.43 -21.09
CA SER A 185 -8.11 -11.05 -20.93
C SER A 185 -8.25 -11.87 -19.65
N ASP A 186 -7.15 -12.26 -19.00
CA ASP A 186 -7.18 -13.04 -17.78
C ASP A 186 -7.57 -12.17 -16.57
N ASP A 187 -7.70 -12.77 -15.38
CA ASP A 187 -8.08 -12.05 -14.16
C ASP A 187 -6.90 -11.42 -13.42
N GLY A 188 -5.66 -11.80 -13.77
CA GLY A 188 -4.43 -11.33 -13.14
C GLY A 188 -4.19 -11.86 -11.73
N ARG A 189 -5.06 -12.73 -11.17
CA ARG A 189 -5.06 -13.05 -9.73
C ARG A 189 -4.02 -14.08 -9.31
N THR A 190 -3.47 -14.82 -10.26
CA THR A 190 -2.42 -15.81 -10.01
C THR A 190 -1.30 -15.65 -11.04
N ALA A 191 -0.14 -16.26 -10.76
CA ALA A 191 0.93 -16.30 -11.73
C ALA A 191 0.54 -17.02 -13.04
N ALA A 192 -0.38 -18.00 -12.98
CA ALA A 192 -0.84 -18.74 -14.15
C ALA A 192 -1.86 -17.97 -15.01
N THR A 193 -2.60 -17.05 -14.39
CA THR A 193 -3.61 -16.19 -15.04
C THR A 193 -3.18 -14.73 -15.04
N ALA A 194 -1.88 -14.49 -15.15
CA ALA A 194 -1.29 -13.16 -15.05
C ALA A 194 -1.70 -12.26 -16.22
N PHE A 195 -1.87 -10.96 -15.95
CA PHE A 195 -2.03 -9.96 -17.01
C PHE A 195 -0.78 -9.91 -17.90
N ALA A 196 -0.96 -9.59 -19.19
CA ALA A 196 0.15 -9.43 -20.11
C ALA A 196 0.91 -8.12 -19.85
N THR A 197 0.17 -7.05 -19.54
CA THR A 197 0.72 -5.70 -19.46
C THR A 197 0.64 -5.11 -18.05
N PRO A 198 1.67 -4.32 -17.65
CA PRO A 198 1.59 -3.54 -16.41
C PRO A 198 0.44 -2.53 -16.43
N GLN A 199 0.10 -1.98 -17.61
CA GLN A 199 -1.01 -1.05 -17.78
C GLN A 199 -2.34 -1.68 -17.35
N ARG A 200 -2.66 -2.88 -17.84
CA ARG A 200 -3.88 -3.61 -17.48
C ARG A 200 -4.00 -3.82 -15.97
N ALA A 201 -2.90 -4.18 -15.31
CA ALA A 201 -2.86 -4.37 -13.87
C ALA A 201 -3.11 -3.06 -13.11
N THR A 202 -2.47 -1.96 -13.53
CA THR A 202 -2.63 -0.66 -12.86
C THR A 202 -4.00 -0.02 -13.10
N ASP A 203 -4.64 -0.31 -14.23
CA ASP A 203 -6.01 0.14 -14.51
C ASP A 203 -7.02 -0.61 -13.62
N ALA A 204 -6.76 -1.89 -13.32
CA ALA A 204 -7.59 -2.73 -12.45
C ALA A 204 -7.32 -2.51 -10.94
N ALA A 205 -6.23 -1.82 -10.60
CA ALA A 205 -5.78 -1.69 -9.22
C ALA A 205 -6.62 -0.71 -8.39
N HIS A 206 -6.88 -1.10 -7.15
CA HIS A 206 -7.56 -0.32 -6.12
C HIS A 206 -6.57 0.01 -4.98
N PRO A 207 -6.92 0.95 -4.08
CA PRO A 207 -6.08 1.25 -2.92
C PRO A 207 -5.67 -0.01 -2.14
N GLY A 208 -4.37 -0.13 -1.86
CA GLY A 208 -3.76 -1.25 -1.13
C GLY A 208 -3.34 -2.43 -1.99
N ASP A 209 -3.61 -2.39 -3.31
CA ASP A 209 -3.21 -3.48 -4.19
C ASP A 209 -1.70 -3.53 -4.41
N VAL A 210 -1.15 -4.74 -4.28
CA VAL A 210 0.24 -5.03 -4.64
C VAL A 210 0.26 -5.82 -5.96
N ILE A 211 0.96 -5.28 -6.94
CA ILE A 211 1.11 -5.82 -8.28
C ILE A 211 2.53 -6.36 -8.44
N LEU A 212 2.66 -7.65 -8.75
CA LEU A 212 3.92 -8.34 -8.94
C LEU A 212 4.25 -8.51 -10.43
N LEU A 213 5.33 -7.88 -10.89
CA LEU A 213 5.86 -8.02 -12.25
C LEU A 213 6.84 -9.18 -12.31
N MET A 214 6.54 -10.17 -13.13
CA MET A 214 7.39 -11.35 -13.33
C MET A 214 8.55 -11.09 -14.29
N ASN A 215 9.41 -12.10 -14.43
CA ASN A 215 10.57 -12.02 -15.31
C ASN A 215 10.15 -11.77 -16.75
N GLY A 216 10.92 -10.92 -17.40
CA GLY A 216 10.82 -10.67 -18.84
C GLY A 216 10.94 -9.19 -19.16
N THR A 217 10.81 -8.91 -20.44
CA THR A 217 10.89 -7.55 -20.98
C THR A 217 9.50 -7.12 -21.40
N TYR A 218 8.95 -6.12 -20.72
CA TYR A 218 7.70 -5.48 -21.09
C TYR A 218 8.06 -4.38 -22.08
N VAL A 219 7.73 -4.58 -23.35
CA VAL A 219 8.00 -3.60 -24.40
C VAL A 219 6.82 -2.63 -24.44
N SER A 220 7.10 -1.32 -24.49
CA SER A 220 6.05 -0.32 -24.65
C SER A 220 5.30 -0.61 -25.95
N PRO A 221 3.94 -0.61 -25.96
CA PRO A 221 3.22 -0.47 -27.23
C PRO A 221 3.76 0.81 -27.87
N GLY A 222 4.09 0.78 -29.16
CA GLY A 222 4.92 1.78 -29.83
C GLY A 222 4.41 3.22 -29.76
N HIS A 223 4.96 4.09 -30.60
CA HIS A 223 4.55 5.50 -30.66
C HIS A 223 3.00 5.61 -30.78
N PRO A 224 2.35 6.63 -30.15
CA PRO A 224 0.91 6.85 -30.29
C PRO A 224 0.49 6.71 -31.75
N ASP A 225 -0.65 6.06 -32.02
CA ASP A 225 -1.21 6.09 -33.36
C ASP A 225 -1.48 7.55 -33.74
N ILE A 226 -0.63 8.04 -34.63
CA ILE A 226 -0.53 9.43 -35.06
C ILE A 226 -0.90 9.51 -36.54
N SER A 227 -1.49 8.45 -37.12
CA SER A 227 -1.91 8.38 -38.53
C SER A 227 -2.80 9.54 -38.93
N ASP A 228 -3.59 10.04 -37.97
CA ASP A 228 -4.59 11.08 -38.19
C ASP A 228 -4.07 12.49 -37.87
N VAL A 229 -2.83 12.62 -37.37
CA VAL A 229 -2.22 13.94 -37.13
C VAL A 229 -1.56 14.42 -38.42
N PRO A 230 -1.93 15.63 -38.91
CA PRO A 230 -1.32 16.22 -40.09
C PRO A 230 0.23 16.24 -40.03
N ALA A 231 0.88 15.84 -41.12
CA ALA A 231 2.34 15.68 -41.18
C ALA A 231 3.12 16.98 -40.92
N ASP A 232 2.51 18.13 -41.19
CA ASP A 232 3.02 19.47 -40.86
C ASP A 232 3.02 19.75 -39.35
N THR A 233 2.08 19.17 -38.61
CA THR A 233 1.99 19.24 -37.14
C THR A 233 3.04 18.34 -36.47
N ILE A 234 3.38 17.21 -37.11
CA ILE A 234 4.43 16.29 -36.62
C ILE A 234 5.82 16.91 -36.81
N ASN A 235 6.06 17.59 -37.93
CA ASN A 235 7.36 18.16 -38.30
C ASN A 235 7.51 19.66 -37.95
N SER A 236 6.53 20.25 -37.26
CA SER A 236 6.58 21.66 -36.89
C SER A 236 7.70 21.93 -35.86
N PRO A 237 8.56 22.94 -36.08
CA PRO A 237 9.57 23.36 -35.10
C PRO A 237 8.96 24.11 -33.90
N LEU A 238 7.66 24.45 -33.96
CA LEU A 238 6.91 24.98 -32.83
C LEU A 238 6.38 23.81 -32.00
N TRP A 239 6.66 23.87 -30.70
CA TRP A 239 6.21 22.94 -29.65
C TRP A 239 4.92 22.17 -30.02
N ARG A 240 5.04 20.84 -30.12
CA ARG A 240 3.97 19.94 -30.54
C ARG A 240 2.72 20.14 -29.68
N PRO A 241 1.52 20.19 -30.27
CA PRO A 241 0.33 20.51 -29.51
C PRO A 241 0.03 19.52 -28.37
N TRP A 242 -0.35 20.07 -27.22
CA TRP A 242 -0.82 19.37 -26.02
C TRP A 242 -1.92 18.31 -26.20
N TRP A 243 -2.67 18.32 -27.31
CA TRP A 243 -3.69 17.29 -27.63
C TRP A 243 -3.12 16.05 -28.34
N VAL A 244 -1.83 16.06 -28.72
CA VAL A 244 -1.12 14.81 -29.00
C VAL A 244 -0.80 14.18 -27.64
N GLU A 245 -1.84 13.62 -27.01
CA GLU A 245 -1.67 12.90 -25.76
C GLU A 245 -0.78 11.70 -26.04
N LYS A 246 0.42 11.74 -25.45
CA LYS A 246 1.46 10.71 -25.55
C LYS A 246 0.95 9.38 -24.96
N THR A 247 0.22 8.60 -25.74
CA THR A 247 0.06 7.15 -25.56
C THR A 247 1.30 6.46 -26.10
N GLY A 248 2.31 6.30 -25.28
CA GLY A 248 3.50 5.55 -25.66
C GLY A 248 4.41 5.47 -24.46
N GLY A 249 4.45 4.32 -23.81
CA GLY A 249 5.21 4.07 -22.60
C GLY A 249 4.77 2.78 -21.95
N ASN A 250 5.54 2.24 -21.01
CA ASN A 250 5.21 0.93 -20.45
C ASN A 250 4.00 0.96 -19.53
N VAL A 251 3.84 2.03 -18.74
CA VAL A 251 2.70 2.18 -17.83
C VAL A 251 2.43 3.65 -17.49
N THR A 252 1.14 4.00 -17.48
CA THR A 252 0.61 5.25 -16.94
C THR A 252 -0.34 4.92 -15.79
N ILE A 253 0.08 5.26 -14.57
CA ILE A 253 -0.71 5.01 -13.37
C ILE A 253 -1.64 6.21 -13.18
N LYS A 254 -2.95 5.96 -13.21
CA LYS A 254 -3.99 7.00 -13.02
C LYS A 254 -4.72 6.84 -11.69
N ASN A 255 -4.83 5.62 -11.20
CA ASN A 255 -5.52 5.30 -9.96
C ASN A 255 -4.71 5.80 -8.76
N ALA A 256 -5.42 6.28 -7.73
CA ALA A 256 -4.85 6.67 -6.46
C ALA A 256 -5.05 5.57 -5.42
N GLY A 257 -4.05 5.37 -4.57
CA GLY A 257 -4.23 4.71 -3.28
C GLY A 257 -4.80 5.67 -2.23
N THR A 258 -4.64 5.29 -0.96
CA THR A 258 -4.89 6.15 0.20
C THR A 258 -3.65 6.20 1.11
N PRO A 259 -3.56 7.11 2.09
CA PRO A 259 -2.44 7.14 3.04
C PRO A 259 -2.10 5.76 3.62
N ALA A 260 -3.10 5.01 4.06
CA ALA A 260 -2.95 3.67 4.65
C ALA A 260 -2.95 2.50 3.63
N ALA A 261 -3.26 2.75 2.35
CA ALA A 261 -3.41 1.71 1.34
C ALA A 261 -2.82 2.16 -0.01
N TRP A 262 -1.49 2.15 -0.10
CA TRP A 262 -0.77 2.51 -1.32
C TRP A 262 -0.94 1.43 -2.39
N ILE A 263 -1.01 1.84 -3.64
CA ILE A 263 -0.89 0.92 -4.78
C ILE A 263 0.62 0.67 -4.98
N VAL A 264 1.04 -0.59 -4.93
CA VAL A 264 2.47 -0.96 -5.02
C VAL A 264 2.72 -1.75 -6.29
N LEU A 265 3.46 -1.16 -7.23
CA LEU A 265 3.98 -1.84 -8.41
C LEU A 265 5.41 -2.29 -8.13
N ARG A 266 5.65 -3.60 -8.04
CA ARG A 266 6.98 -4.12 -7.70
C ARG A 266 7.36 -5.35 -8.51
N ALA A 267 8.66 -5.65 -8.51
CA ALA A 267 9.12 -6.93 -9.02
C ALA A 267 8.57 -8.09 -8.18
N HIS A 268 8.17 -9.15 -8.86
CA HIS A 268 7.96 -10.45 -8.23
C HIS A 268 9.26 -10.89 -7.54
N PRO A 269 9.21 -11.52 -6.36
CA PRO A 269 10.40 -12.01 -5.67
C PRO A 269 11.30 -12.86 -6.56
N GLY A 270 12.61 -12.59 -6.48
CA GLY A 270 13.64 -13.26 -7.29
C GLY A 270 13.66 -12.86 -8.77
N HIS A 271 12.69 -12.08 -9.25
CA HIS A 271 12.59 -11.68 -10.65
C HIS A 271 13.22 -10.30 -10.89
N ARG A 272 13.61 -10.04 -12.14
CA ARG A 272 14.22 -8.79 -12.60
C ARG A 272 13.48 -8.29 -13.85
N PRO A 273 12.22 -7.86 -13.71
CA PRO A 273 11.45 -7.32 -14.83
C PRO A 273 12.13 -6.09 -15.43
N VAL A 274 12.11 -5.99 -16.76
CA VAL A 274 12.60 -4.83 -17.51
C VAL A 274 11.41 -4.16 -18.17
N LEU A 275 11.14 -2.91 -17.82
CA LEU A 275 10.30 -2.02 -18.59
C LEU A 275 11.18 -1.43 -19.70
N PHE A 276 11.05 -1.97 -20.91
CA PHE A 276 11.78 -1.48 -22.07
C PHE A 276 10.89 -0.54 -22.87
N ASN A 277 11.27 0.72 -22.85
CA ASN A 277 10.63 1.76 -23.61
C ASN A 277 11.31 1.83 -24.99
N ALA A 278 10.74 1.14 -25.98
CA ALA A 278 11.33 1.06 -27.31
C ALA A 278 11.06 2.33 -28.15
N GLU A 279 9.83 2.83 -28.08
CA GLU A 279 9.36 3.96 -28.91
C GLU A 279 8.44 4.92 -28.14
N GLY A 280 8.16 4.63 -26.88
CA GLY A 280 7.35 5.47 -26.02
C GLY A 280 8.14 6.62 -25.41
N TRP A 281 7.42 7.50 -24.74
CA TRP A 281 7.93 8.70 -24.08
C TRP A 281 8.34 8.46 -22.63
N HIS A 282 7.84 7.42 -21.99
CA HIS A 282 8.06 7.15 -20.57
C HIS A 282 8.09 5.65 -20.25
N GLY A 283 8.94 5.25 -19.30
CA GLY A 283 8.81 3.92 -18.68
C GLY A 283 7.59 3.87 -17.77
N VAL A 284 7.58 4.74 -16.75
CA VAL A 284 6.48 4.89 -15.78
C VAL A 284 6.06 6.34 -15.74
N ARG A 285 4.76 6.61 -15.95
CA ARG A 285 4.17 7.95 -15.81
C ARG A 285 3.12 7.94 -14.70
N PHE A 286 3.16 8.96 -13.85
CA PHE A 286 2.07 9.25 -12.92
C PHE A 286 1.11 10.25 -13.57
N GLY A 287 -0.16 9.89 -13.65
CA GLY A 287 -1.23 10.78 -14.09
C GLY A 287 -1.52 11.86 -13.05
N LEU A 288 -2.30 12.87 -13.43
CA LEU A 288 -2.65 14.00 -12.56
C LEU A 288 -3.43 13.58 -11.30
N THR A 289 -4.11 12.43 -11.36
CA THR A 289 -4.91 11.86 -10.27
C THR A 289 -4.17 10.80 -9.48
N ALA A 290 -2.96 10.41 -9.88
CA ALA A 290 -2.21 9.38 -9.17
C ALA A 290 -1.64 9.92 -7.87
N ALA A 291 -1.91 9.22 -6.77
CA ALA A 291 -1.41 9.52 -5.43
C ALA A 291 -1.24 8.21 -4.65
N TYR A 292 -0.36 8.21 -3.64
CA TYR A 292 -0.08 7.05 -2.79
C TYR A 292 0.28 5.80 -3.63
N VAL A 293 1.27 5.97 -4.50
CA VAL A 293 1.76 4.91 -5.38
C VAL A 293 3.24 4.68 -5.11
N GLU A 294 3.62 3.41 -4.96
CA GLU A 294 5.00 2.97 -4.84
C GLU A 294 5.39 2.18 -6.08
N VAL A 295 6.57 2.48 -6.63
CA VAL A 295 7.16 1.71 -7.74
C VAL A 295 8.57 1.30 -7.33
N ARG A 296 8.84 0.00 -7.24
CA ARG A 296 10.13 -0.50 -6.72
C ARG A 296 10.63 -1.78 -7.38
N GLY A 297 11.95 -1.95 -7.39
CA GLY A 297 12.59 -3.19 -7.85
C GLY A 297 12.51 -3.47 -9.34
N LEU A 298 12.10 -2.49 -10.15
CA LEU A 298 12.00 -2.62 -11.62
C LEU A 298 13.25 -2.06 -12.29
N LYS A 299 13.71 -2.69 -13.38
CA LYS A 299 14.67 -2.05 -14.29
C LYS A 299 13.88 -1.27 -15.34
N ILE A 300 14.26 -0.01 -15.57
CA ILE A 300 13.73 0.81 -16.67
C ILE A 300 14.86 0.99 -17.68
N GLN A 301 14.55 0.78 -18.96
CA GLN A 301 15.51 0.89 -20.07
C GLN A 301 14.82 1.59 -21.25
N GLY A 302 15.53 2.46 -21.94
CA GLY A 302 15.08 3.19 -23.13
C GLY A 302 16.26 3.88 -23.79
#